data_AF-A0A3C1RVJ2-F1
#
_entry.id   AF-A0A3C1RVJ2-F1
#
_cell.length_a   1.000
_cell.length_b   1.000
_cell.length_c   1.000
_cell.angle_alpha   90.00
_cell.angle_beta   90.00
_cell.angle_gamma   90.00
#
_symmetry.space_group_name_H-M   'P 1'
#
loop_
_entity.id
_entity.type
_entity.pdbx_description
1 polymer ?
#
loop_
_entity_poly.entity_id
_entity_poly.type
_entity_poly.pdbx_seq_one_letter_code
_entity_poly.pdbx_strand_id
1 'polypeptide(L)'
;METQQLPTKVQFTLDISPPATEIHQQAELKAKIAYIMTLLEHKIISSSRAEKLLGISRLALINLMSQYGLSILDDSMSLEEFQQEVEQANTILKQYNK
;
A
#
# COMPACT_ATOMS: atom_id res chain seq x y z
N MET A 1 9.55 -20.73 8.07
CA MET A 1 8.16 -21.22 8.09
C MET A 1 7.42 -20.49 6.97
N GLU A 2 7.02 -21.18 5.90
CA GLU A 2 6.21 -20.57 4.84
C GLU A 2 4.79 -20.41 5.37
N THR A 3 4.36 -19.18 5.63
CA THR A 3 2.96 -18.89 5.95
C THR A 3 2.13 -19.12 4.69
N GLN A 4 1.38 -20.23 4.64
CA GLN A 4 0.38 -20.47 3.61
C GLN A 4 -0.67 -19.36 3.66
N GLN A 5 -0.68 -18.49 2.66
CA GLN A 5 -1.72 -17.49 2.49
C GLN A 5 -2.95 -18.14 1.87
N LEU A 6 -3.98 -18.37 2.68
CA LEU A 6 -5.27 -18.88 2.21
C LEU A 6 -6.09 -17.76 1.53
N PRO A 7 -6.85 -18.08 0.47
CA PRO A 7 -7.74 -17.11 -0.15
C PRO A 7 -8.82 -16.68 0.85
N THR A 8 -8.97 -15.37 1.04
CA THR A 8 -10.02 -14.79 1.89
C THR A 8 -11.14 -14.24 1.02
N LYS A 9 -12.38 -14.68 1.26
CA LYS A 9 -13.56 -14.20 0.54
C LYS A 9 -14.16 -13.00 1.27
N VAL A 10 -14.39 -11.91 0.54
CA VAL A 10 -15.08 -10.71 1.01
C VAL A 10 -16.33 -10.52 0.16
N GLN A 11 -17.51 -10.35 0.77
CA GLN A 11 -18.78 -10.23 0.05
C GLN A 11 -19.69 -9.23 0.78
N PHE A 12 -20.45 -8.45 0.00
CA PHE A 12 -21.46 -7.53 0.49
C PHE A 12 -22.85 -7.98 0.03
N THR A 13 -23.87 -7.65 0.81
CA THR A 13 -25.29 -7.85 0.45
C THR A 13 -25.99 -6.52 0.63
N LEU A 14 -26.67 -6.06 -0.43
CA LEU A 14 -27.35 -4.77 -0.47
C LEU A 14 -28.75 -4.99 -1.03
N ASP A 15 -29.73 -4.32 -0.43
CA ASP A 15 -31.13 -4.35 -0.90
C ASP A 15 -31.36 -3.20 -1.88
N ILE A 16 -30.91 -3.40 -3.13
CA ILE A 16 -31.01 -2.43 -4.22
C ILE A 16 -31.39 -3.11 -5.52
N SER A 17 -31.97 -2.36 -6.45
CA SER A 17 -32.16 -2.85 -7.82
C SER A 17 -30.81 -3.17 -8.47
N PRO A 18 -30.70 -4.26 -9.26
CA PRO A 18 -29.48 -4.59 -9.98
C PRO A 18 -29.04 -3.41 -10.88
N PRO A 19 -27.79 -2.93 -10.74
CA PRO A 19 -27.27 -1.88 -11.61
C PRO A 19 -26.90 -2.43 -12.99
N ALA A 20 -26.71 -1.54 -13.96
CA ALA A 20 -26.14 -1.90 -15.25
C ALA A 20 -24.74 -2.54 -15.06
N THR A 21 -24.41 -3.54 -15.88
CA THR A 21 -23.17 -4.33 -15.75
C THR A 21 -21.91 -3.48 -15.66
N GLU A 22 -21.81 -2.42 -16.47
CA GLU A 22 -20.64 -1.54 -16.46
C GLU A 22 -20.50 -0.78 -15.12
N ILE A 23 -21.62 -0.25 -14.61
CA ILE A 23 -21.65 0.42 -13.31
C ILE A 23 -21.34 -0.56 -12.18
N HIS A 24 -21.83 -1.80 -12.28
CA HIS A 24 -21.52 -2.85 -11.32
C HIS A 24 -20.00 -3.12 -11.26
N GLN A 25 -19.36 -3.33 -12.40
CA GLN A 25 -17.92 -3.59 -12.49
C GLN A 25 -17.09 -2.40 -11.97
N GLN A 26 -17.49 -1.17 -12.30
CA GLN A 26 -16.83 0.03 -11.77
C GLN A 26 -16.96 0.13 -10.25
N ALA A 27 -18.15 -0.19 -9.71
CA ALA A 27 -18.39 -0.20 -8.27
C ALA A 27 -17.56 -1.28 -7.56
N GLU A 28 -17.52 -2.50 -8.10
CA GLU A 28 -16.71 -3.58 -7.56
C GLU A 28 -15.21 -3.24 -7.57
N LEU A 29 -14.71 -2.65 -8.65
CA LEU A 29 -13.32 -2.22 -8.74
C LEU A 29 -13.00 -1.15 -7.69
N LYS A 30 -13.86 -0.15 -7.52
CA LYS A 30 -13.69 0.88 -6.49
C LYS A 30 -13.71 0.29 -5.08
N ALA A 31 -14.63 -0.62 -4.79
CA ALA A 31 -14.71 -1.31 -3.51
C ALA A 31 -13.43 -2.14 -3.25
N LYS A 32 -12.94 -2.87 -4.25
CA LYS A 32 -11.70 -3.63 -4.16
C LYS A 32 -10.49 -2.73 -3.88
N ILE A 33 -10.38 -1.60 -4.58
CA ILE A 33 -9.30 -0.61 -4.37
C ILE A 33 -9.35 -0.08 -2.94
N ALA A 34 -10.51 0.40 -2.49
CA ALA A 34 -10.67 0.95 -1.15
C ALA A 34 -10.31 -0.07 -0.07
N TYR A 35 -10.82 -1.30 -0.19
CA TYR A 35 -10.52 -2.38 0.75
C TYR A 35 -9.01 -2.67 0.85
N ILE A 36 -8.32 -2.76 -0.30
CA ILE A 36 -6.88 -3.02 -0.33
C ILE A 36 -6.09 -1.85 0.27
N MET A 37 -6.49 -0.60 0.00
CA MET A 37 -5.84 0.59 0.58
C MET A 37 -5.99 0.62 2.11
N THR A 38 -7.18 0.31 2.64
CA THR A 38 -7.39 0.23 4.09
C THR A 38 -6.53 -0.87 4.72
N LEU A 39 -6.41 -2.04 4.08
CA LEU A 39 -5.52 -3.10 4.59
C LEU A 39 -4.04 -2.68 4.57
N LEU A 40 -3.64 -1.91 3.56
CA LEU A 40 -2.28 -1.39 3.42
C LEU A 40 -1.98 -0.34 4.49
N GLU A 41 -2.91 0.59 4.73
CA GLU A 41 -2.83 1.62 5.78
C GLU A 41 -2.60 1.01 7.16
N HIS A 42 -3.35 -0.03 7.50
CA HIS A 42 -3.21 -0.76 8.76
C HIS A 42 -2.05 -1.77 8.78
N LYS A 43 -1.18 -1.76 7.76
CA LYS A 43 -0.02 -2.66 7.62
C LYS A 43 -0.39 -4.16 7.67
N ILE A 44 -1.65 -4.51 7.36
CA ILE A 44 -2.14 -5.90 7.28
C ILE A 44 -1.56 -6.61 6.05
N ILE A 45 -1.34 -5.85 4.97
CA ILE A 45 -0.65 -6.30 3.76
C ILE A 45 0.51 -5.37 3.41
N SER A 46 1.52 -5.90 2.73
CA SER A 46 2.62 -5.09 2.19
C SER A 46 2.22 -4.36 0.90
N SER A 47 2.97 -3.32 0.54
CA SER A 47 2.83 -2.62 -0.75
C SER A 47 3.02 -3.58 -1.94
N SER A 48 3.99 -4.49 -1.86
CA SER A 48 4.21 -5.52 -2.88
C SER A 48 3.03 -6.50 -3.02
N ARG A 49 2.28 -6.74 -1.94
CA ARG A 49 1.07 -7.55 -1.98
C ARG A 49 -0.10 -6.76 -2.56
N ALA A 50 -0.25 -5.49 -2.21
CA ALA A 50 -1.26 -4.61 -2.79
C ALA A 50 -1.10 -4.46 -4.32
N GLU A 51 0.13 -4.30 -4.81
CA GLU A 51 0.46 -4.27 -6.24
C GLU A 51 -0.07 -5.51 -6.97
N LYS A 52 0.24 -6.70 -6.45
CA LYS A 52 -0.19 -7.98 -7.01
C LYS A 52 -1.71 -8.17 -6.97
N LEU A 53 -2.37 -7.75 -5.88
CA LEU A 53 -3.82 -7.88 -5.72
C LEU A 53 -4.59 -6.95 -6.67
N LEU A 54 -4.05 -5.77 -6.95
CA LEU A 54 -4.63 -4.78 -7.86
C LEU A 54 -4.24 -4.99 -9.32
N GLY A 55 -3.13 -5.69 -9.60
CA GLY A 55 -2.64 -5.91 -10.96
C GLY A 55 -2.15 -4.62 -11.62
N ILE A 56 -1.66 -3.67 -10.83
CA ILE A 56 -1.14 -2.37 -11.30
C ILE A 56 0.38 -2.32 -11.14
N SER A 57 1.04 -1.40 -11.81
CA SER A 57 2.48 -1.19 -11.61
C SER A 57 2.77 -0.57 -10.26
N ARG A 58 3.99 -0.79 -9.74
CA ARG A 58 4.48 -0.10 -8.54
C ARG A 58 4.23 1.41 -8.58
N LEU A 59 4.58 2.11 -9.66
CA LEU A 59 4.38 3.56 -9.76
C LEU A 59 2.89 3.95 -9.69
N ALA A 60 2.01 3.17 -10.32
CA ALA A 60 0.57 3.41 -10.21
C ALA A 60 0.06 3.21 -8.77
N LEU A 61 0.61 2.23 -8.05
CA LEU A 61 0.32 2.02 -6.63
C LEU A 61 0.79 3.22 -5.78
N ILE A 62 1.97 3.76 -6.04
CA ILE A 62 2.49 4.96 -5.33
C ILE A 62 1.53 6.14 -5.49
N ASN A 63 1.09 6.41 -6.71
CA ASN A 63 0.16 7.49 -6.99
C ASN A 63 -1.20 7.26 -6.29
N LEU A 64 -1.67 6.00 -6.25
CA LEU A 64 -2.90 5.64 -5.58
C LEU A 64 -2.79 5.79 -4.05
N MET A 65 -1.66 5.36 -3.46
CA MET A 65 -1.38 5.57 -2.04
C MET A 65 -1.40 7.05 -1.68
N SER A 66 -0.78 7.90 -2.50
CA SER A 66 -0.80 9.35 -2.33
C SER A 66 -2.22 9.93 -2.31
N GLN A 67 -3.13 9.44 -3.16
CA GLN A 67 -4.54 9.84 -3.15
C GLN A 67 -5.28 9.45 -1.86
N TYR A 68 -4.82 8.40 -1.18
CA TYR A 68 -5.36 7.94 0.11
C TYR A 68 -4.61 8.53 1.31
N GLY A 69 -3.67 9.46 1.09
CA GLY A 69 -2.85 10.04 2.17
C GLY A 69 -1.84 9.06 2.78
N LEU A 70 -1.57 7.94 2.11
CA LEU A 70 -0.60 6.95 2.55
C LEU A 70 0.79 7.32 2.01
N SER A 71 1.74 7.56 2.91
CA SER A 71 3.14 7.70 2.54
C SER A 71 3.83 6.34 2.48
N ILE A 72 4.75 6.21 1.54
CA ILE A 72 5.67 5.06 1.43
C ILE A 72 6.91 5.33 2.28
N LEU A 73 7.17 6.60 2.55
CA LEU A 73 8.22 7.05 3.43
C LEU A 73 7.64 7.12 4.84
N ASP A 74 8.48 6.82 5.83
CA ASP A 74 8.10 6.94 7.22
C ASP A 74 8.07 8.43 7.59
N ASP A 75 6.96 9.10 7.24
CA ASP A 75 6.78 10.55 7.46
C ASP A 75 6.68 10.92 8.96
N SER A 76 6.81 9.95 9.86
CA SER A 76 6.95 10.19 11.30
C SER A 76 8.34 10.68 11.69
N MET A 77 9.35 10.50 10.84
CA MET A 77 10.71 10.96 11.12
C MET A 77 10.83 12.45 10.81
N SER A 78 11.31 13.22 11.77
CA SER A 78 11.61 14.64 11.54
C SER A 78 12.80 14.82 10.60
N LEU A 79 12.87 15.96 9.93
CA LEU A 79 14.01 16.30 9.06
C LEU A 79 15.35 16.26 9.82
N GLU A 80 15.36 16.64 11.10
CA GLU A 80 16.55 16.59 11.96
C GLU A 80 17.00 15.16 12.26
N GLU A 81 16.07 14.26 12.58
CA GLU A 81 16.39 12.83 12.79
C GLU A 81 16.91 12.19 11.50
N PHE A 82 16.31 12.52 10.35
CA PHE A 82 16.77 12.03 9.06
C PHE A 82 18.20 12.53 8.74
N GLN A 83 18.50 13.80 9.00
CA GLN A 83 19.84 14.35 8.81
C GLN A 83 20.88 13.66 9.70
N GLN A 84 20.53 13.36 10.96
CA GLN A 84 21.41 12.61 11.87
C GLN A 84 21.68 11.19 11.37
N GLU A 85 20.69 10.45 10.89
CA GLU A 85 20.90 9.12 10.33
C GLU A 85 21.83 9.15 9.10
N VAL A 86 21.66 10.14 8.23
CA VAL A 86 22.51 10.32 7.05
C VAL A 86 23.95 10.65 7.44
N GLU A 87 24.17 11.50 8.44
CA GLU A 87 25.52 11.78 8.95
C GLU A 87 26.18 10.56 9.57
N GLN A 88 25.44 9.76 10.34
CA GLN A 88 25.95 8.53 10.93
C GLN A 88 26.34 7.51 9.86
N ALA A 89 25.47 7.28 8.87
CA ALA A 89 25.74 6.37 7.76
C ALA A 89 26.97 6.81 6.94
N ASN A 90 27.10 8.10 6.65
CA ASN A 90 28.27 8.65 5.96
C ASN A 90 29.56 8.50 6.76
N THR A 91 29.50 8.62 8.08
CA THR A 91 30.66 8.43 8.97
C THR A 91 31.13 6.97 8.93
N ILE A 92 30.21 6.02 8.98
CA ILE A 92 30.50 4.59 8.86
C ILE A 92 31.13 4.27 7.50
N LEU A 93 30.57 4.79 6.40
CA LEU A 93 31.12 4.59 5.05
C LEU A 93 32.54 5.16 4.89
N LYS A 94 32.82 6.30 5.51
CA LYS A 94 34.18 6.89 5.52
C LYS A 94 35.18 6.06 6.34
N GLN A 95 34.73 5.37 7.38
CA GLN A 95 35.57 4.46 8.15
C GLN A 95 35.90 3.17 7.38
N TYR A 96 34.98 2.69 6.55
CA TYR A 96 35.19 1.50 5.70
C TYR A 96 36.02 1.76 4.43
N ASN A 97 36.08 3.01 3.96
CA ASN A 97 36.88 3.41 2.77
C ASN A 97 38.28 3.96 3.13
N LYS A 98 38.77 3.68 4.35
CA LYS A 98 40.12 4.03 4.83
C LYS A 98 40.93 2.78 5.06
#